data_AF-A0A3L6TAB3-F1
#
_entry.id   AF-A0A3L6TAB3-F1
#
_cell.length_a   1.000
_cell.length_b   1.000
_cell.length_c   1.000
_cell.angle_alpha   90.00
_cell.angle_beta   90.00
_cell.angle_gamma   90.00
#
_symmetry.space_group_name_H-M   'P 1'
#
loop_
_entity.id
_entity.type
_entity.pdbx_description
1 polymer ?
#
loop_
_entity_poly.entity_id
_entity_poly.type
_entity_poly.pdbx_seq_one_letter_code
_entity_poly.pdbx_strand_id
1 'polypeptide(L)'
;MVVGSLLRRLAIVMWMVGSALRRLATGGGRRGHEPIPRREEEEREVMRAAAKGFKETAFSHVHAKNWREAALAFGEQAACDLKLGDELSAASALLHSAQSYAWIHEEDEGSVAATKLALDQALALFVKLNDLQMAAVSCVELAELYVEQGELQTASDFFDKAADYYGSDRQSQHCRYEAGRIRHLLDHKEDYHQLSEHDYLRKQMYEVLATVATQLTLLGTPSFPTTWHPRERLRKKRQGH
;
A
#
# COMPACT_ATOMS: atom_id res chain seq x y z
N MET A 1 21.12 -12.40 2.08
CA MET A 1 21.27 -11.83 0.71
C MET A 1 21.10 -10.30 0.70
N VAL A 2 21.63 -9.56 1.69
CA VAL A 2 21.34 -8.11 1.86
C VAL A 2 22.22 -7.21 0.98
N VAL A 3 23.44 -7.65 0.66
CA VAL A 3 24.47 -6.86 -0.05
C VAL A 3 23.99 -6.37 -1.42
N GLY A 4 23.20 -7.15 -2.15
CA GLY A 4 22.70 -6.77 -3.48
C GLY A 4 21.76 -5.56 -3.50
N SER A 5 20.96 -5.36 -2.44
CA SER A 5 20.04 -4.22 -2.32
C SER A 5 20.80 -2.92 -2.04
N LEU A 6 21.76 -2.98 -1.11
CA LEU A 6 22.65 -1.85 -0.81
C LEU A 6 23.50 -1.45 -2.01
N LEU A 7 24.04 -2.41 -2.77
CA LEU A 7 24.79 -2.11 -4.00
C LEU A 7 23.93 -1.43 -5.08
N ARG A 8 22.66 -1.82 -5.24
CA ARG A 8 21.74 -1.14 -6.17
C ARG A 8 21.44 0.29 -5.72
N ARG A 9 21.15 0.51 -4.43
CA ARG A 9 20.92 1.85 -3.86
C ARG A 9 22.17 2.75 -3.98
N LEU A 10 23.36 2.21 -3.71
CA LEU A 10 24.63 2.91 -3.90
C LEU A 10 24.91 3.23 -5.38
N ALA A 11 24.62 2.32 -6.32
CA ALA A 11 24.77 2.57 -7.75
C ALA A 11 23.88 3.73 -8.23
N ILE A 12 22.63 3.79 -7.77
CA ILE A 12 21.70 4.89 -8.06
C ILE A 12 22.23 6.22 -7.50
N VAL A 13 22.67 6.25 -6.24
CA VAL A 13 23.22 7.47 -5.61
C VAL A 13 24.52 7.92 -6.30
N MET A 14 25.45 7.01 -6.60
CA MET A 14 26.69 7.36 -7.32
C MET A 14 26.41 7.86 -8.75
N TRP A 15 25.40 7.32 -9.43
CA TRP A 15 24.99 7.80 -10.75
C TRP A 15 24.39 9.22 -10.68
N MET A 16 23.58 9.52 -9.65
CA MET A 16 23.06 10.87 -9.41
C MET A 16 24.19 11.88 -9.08
N VAL A 17 25.12 11.52 -8.19
CA VAL A 17 26.28 12.38 -7.82
C VAL A 17 27.20 12.59 -9.03
N GLY A 18 27.51 11.53 -9.78
CA GLY A 18 28.28 11.61 -11.02
C GLY A 18 27.59 12.42 -12.11
N SER A 19 26.26 12.50 -12.10
CA SER A 19 25.48 13.37 -13.00
C SER A 19 25.49 14.83 -12.56
N ALA A 20 25.42 15.12 -11.25
CA ALA A 20 25.54 16.47 -10.71
C ALA A 20 26.93 17.08 -10.94
N LEU A 21 27.99 16.31 -10.69
CA LEU A 21 29.38 16.73 -10.97
C LEU A 21 29.62 17.02 -12.46
N ARG A 22 28.97 16.27 -13.36
CA ARG A 22 29.08 16.49 -14.81
C ARG A 22 28.37 17.78 -15.25
N ARG A 23 27.25 18.17 -14.61
CA ARG A 23 26.57 19.46 -14.83
C ARG A 23 27.45 20.65 -14.39
N LEU A 24 28.22 20.50 -13.32
CA LEU A 24 29.20 21.51 -12.87
C LEU A 24 30.40 21.63 -13.83
N ALA A 25 30.89 20.51 -14.38
CA ALA A 25 32.04 20.50 -15.29
C ALA A 25 31.75 21.14 -16.67
N THR A 26 30.50 21.18 -17.13
CA THR A 26 30.11 21.76 -18.43
C THR A 26 29.72 23.24 -18.38
N GLY A 27 29.85 23.89 -17.22
CA GLY A 27 29.51 25.31 -17.01
C GLY A 27 30.50 26.31 -17.64
N GLY A 28 30.77 26.21 -18.94
CA GLY A 28 31.84 27.00 -19.58
C GLY A 28 31.91 26.93 -21.11
N GLY A 29 30.79 26.99 -21.83
CA GLY A 29 30.79 26.97 -23.30
C GLY A 29 29.54 27.61 -23.92
N ARG A 30 29.73 28.57 -24.84
CA ARG A 30 28.63 29.27 -25.54
C ARG A 30 28.08 28.44 -26.72
N ARG A 31 26.79 28.65 -27.00
CA ARG A 31 26.05 28.35 -28.24
C ARG A 31 25.81 26.87 -28.59
N GLY A 32 24.64 26.41 -28.18
CA GLY A 32 23.87 25.35 -28.85
C GLY A 32 22.44 25.44 -28.34
N HIS A 33 21.48 25.79 -29.19
CA HIS A 33 20.06 25.80 -28.80
C HIS A 33 19.51 24.37 -28.93
N GLU A 34 20.05 23.45 -28.14
CA GLU A 34 19.53 22.08 -28.06
C GLU A 34 18.11 22.08 -27.48
N PRO A 35 17.17 21.30 -28.02
CA PRO A 35 15.84 21.18 -27.43
C PRO A 35 15.91 20.42 -26.11
N ILE A 36 15.88 21.16 -25.00
CA ILE A 36 15.75 20.65 -23.63
C ILE A 36 14.65 19.56 -23.47
N PRO A 37 13.48 19.59 -24.18
CA PRO A 37 12.43 18.59 -23.99
C PRO A 37 12.84 17.13 -24.17
N ARG A 38 13.70 16.79 -25.14
CA ARG A 38 14.02 15.37 -25.45
C ARG A 38 14.67 14.66 -24.27
N ARG A 39 15.60 15.33 -23.58
CA ARG A 39 16.32 14.73 -22.46
C ARG A 39 15.44 14.56 -21.22
N GLU A 40 14.55 15.50 -20.97
CA GLU A 40 13.56 15.39 -19.88
C GLU A 40 12.51 14.30 -20.19
N GLU A 41 12.18 14.10 -21.46
CA GLU A 41 11.30 13.04 -21.92
C GLU A 41 11.94 11.65 -21.81
N GLU A 42 13.22 11.51 -22.19
CA GLU A 42 14.03 10.30 -21.95
C GLU A 42 14.15 9.98 -20.45
N GLU A 43 14.44 10.98 -19.60
CA GLU A 43 14.52 10.79 -18.14
C GLU A 43 13.15 10.36 -17.55
N ARG A 44 12.02 10.89 -18.08
CA ARG A 44 10.66 10.44 -17.72
C ARG A 44 10.34 9.03 -18.24
N GLU A 45 10.77 8.66 -19.43
CA GLU A 45 10.57 7.31 -19.99
C GLU A 45 11.30 6.24 -19.16
N VAL A 46 12.57 6.50 -18.80
CA VAL A 46 13.34 5.65 -17.89
C VAL A 46 12.64 5.53 -16.52
N MET A 47 12.05 6.61 -16.00
CA MET A 47 11.31 6.59 -14.74
C MET A 47 10.00 5.80 -14.84
N ARG A 48 9.27 5.87 -15.96
CA ARG A 48 8.08 5.01 -16.22
C ARG A 48 8.46 3.53 -16.31
N ALA A 49 9.57 3.22 -16.98
CA ALA A 49 10.10 1.85 -17.05
C ALA A 49 10.51 1.32 -15.67
N ALA A 50 11.13 2.17 -14.84
CA ALA A 50 11.44 1.84 -13.46
C ALA A 50 10.19 1.59 -12.61
N ALA A 51 9.17 2.47 -12.68
CA ALA A 51 7.89 2.28 -11.99
C ALA A 51 7.24 0.94 -12.37
N LYS A 52 7.15 0.64 -13.66
CA LYS A 52 6.65 -0.65 -14.17
C LYS A 52 7.45 -1.83 -13.62
N GLY A 53 8.79 -1.75 -13.64
CA GLY A 53 9.65 -2.80 -13.10
C GLY A 53 9.50 -3.01 -11.59
N PHE A 54 9.30 -1.94 -10.82
CA PHE A 54 8.97 -2.02 -9.39
C PHE A 54 7.62 -2.70 -9.15
N LYS A 55 6.59 -2.33 -9.92
CA LYS A 55 5.26 -2.97 -9.86
C LYS A 55 5.33 -4.48 -10.12
N GLU A 56 6.00 -4.89 -11.19
CA GLU A 56 6.21 -6.31 -11.54
C GLU A 56 6.99 -7.06 -10.45
N THR A 57 8.03 -6.42 -9.89
CA THR A 57 8.83 -6.98 -8.78
C THR A 57 8.00 -7.12 -7.50
N ALA A 58 7.15 -6.14 -7.18
CA ALA A 58 6.28 -6.14 -6.02
C ALA A 58 5.26 -7.29 -6.08
N PHE A 59 4.57 -7.46 -7.21
CA PHE A 59 3.66 -8.61 -7.39
C PHE A 59 4.40 -9.96 -7.34
N SER A 60 5.62 -10.05 -7.88
CA SER A 60 6.46 -11.26 -7.73
C SER A 60 6.77 -11.57 -6.27
N HIS A 61 7.05 -10.54 -5.46
CA HIS A 61 7.23 -10.71 -4.01
C HIS A 61 5.94 -11.07 -3.26
N VAL A 62 4.78 -10.52 -3.62
CA VAL A 62 3.46 -10.94 -3.12
C VAL A 62 3.23 -12.44 -3.38
N HIS A 63 3.47 -12.89 -4.62
CA HIS A 63 3.36 -14.31 -4.99
C HIS A 63 4.33 -15.21 -4.19
N ALA A 64 5.55 -14.73 -3.93
CA ALA A 64 6.53 -15.43 -3.10
C ALA A 64 6.22 -15.38 -1.59
N LYS A 65 5.20 -14.62 -1.16
CA LYS A 65 4.88 -14.30 0.25
C LYS A 65 6.01 -13.54 0.97
N ASN A 66 6.82 -12.81 0.21
CA ASN A 66 7.88 -11.93 0.69
C ASN A 66 7.30 -10.53 0.94
N TRP A 67 6.44 -10.43 1.96
CA TRP A 67 5.59 -9.27 2.21
C TRP A 67 6.36 -7.96 2.46
N ARG A 68 7.50 -8.02 3.16
CA ARG A 68 8.33 -6.84 3.45
C ARG A 68 8.99 -6.30 2.17
N GLU A 69 9.46 -7.18 1.30
CA GLU A 69 10.02 -6.82 -0.01
C GLU A 69 8.95 -6.31 -0.99
N ALA A 70 7.75 -6.89 -0.96
CA ALA A 70 6.60 -6.41 -1.74
C ALA A 70 6.22 -4.98 -1.34
N ALA A 71 6.07 -4.71 -0.04
CA ALA A 71 5.70 -3.40 0.46
C ALA A 71 6.73 -2.32 0.09
N LEU A 72 8.03 -2.63 0.21
CA LEU A 72 9.12 -1.75 -0.23
C LEU A 72 9.09 -1.49 -1.74
N ALA A 73 8.87 -2.52 -2.56
CA ALA A 73 8.82 -2.37 -4.02
C ALA A 73 7.62 -1.52 -4.47
N PHE A 74 6.44 -1.67 -3.83
CA PHE A 74 5.31 -0.78 -4.06
C PHE A 74 5.58 0.67 -3.61
N GLY A 75 6.33 0.88 -2.52
CA GLY A 75 6.76 2.22 -2.09
C GLY A 75 7.70 2.89 -3.09
N GLU A 76 8.66 2.15 -3.66
CA GLU A 76 9.56 2.65 -4.71
C GLU A 76 8.79 2.93 -6.03
N GLN A 77 7.75 2.14 -6.35
CA GLN A 77 6.82 2.43 -7.44
C GLN A 77 6.09 3.77 -7.19
N ALA A 78 5.43 3.93 -6.04
CA ALA A 78 4.70 5.15 -5.70
C ALA A 78 5.58 6.41 -5.78
N ALA A 79 6.83 6.31 -5.29
CA ALA A 79 7.80 7.39 -5.36
C ALA A 79 8.25 7.75 -6.79
N CYS A 80 8.10 6.84 -7.77
CA CYS A 80 8.29 7.13 -9.19
C CYS A 80 7.03 7.74 -9.81
N ASP A 81 5.86 7.16 -9.53
CA ASP A 81 4.57 7.61 -10.05
C ASP A 81 4.25 9.06 -9.63
N LEU A 82 4.51 9.43 -8.37
CA LEU A 82 4.39 10.81 -7.89
C LEU A 82 5.30 11.81 -8.64
N LYS A 83 6.53 11.41 -8.99
CA LYS A 83 7.47 12.26 -9.74
C LYS A 83 7.06 12.42 -11.21
N LEU A 84 6.36 11.42 -11.75
CA LEU A 84 5.77 11.45 -13.09
C LEU A 84 4.47 12.26 -13.15
N GLY A 85 3.84 12.51 -12.00
CA GLY A 85 2.52 13.13 -11.88
C GLY A 85 1.34 12.15 -12.00
N ASP A 86 1.60 10.84 -11.94
CA ASP A 86 0.56 9.80 -11.94
C ASP A 86 0.07 9.54 -10.51
N GLU A 87 -0.74 10.48 -10.02
CA GLU A 87 -1.24 10.46 -8.63
C GLU A 87 -2.14 9.26 -8.34
N LEU A 88 -2.85 8.73 -9.35
CA LEU A 88 -3.74 7.58 -9.20
C LEU A 88 -2.95 6.27 -9.11
N SER A 89 -1.93 6.08 -9.94
CA SER A 89 -1.02 4.94 -9.83
C SER A 89 -0.24 4.99 -8.52
N ALA A 90 0.20 6.18 -8.10
CA ALA A 90 0.86 6.39 -6.81
C ALA A 90 -0.04 6.02 -5.61
N ALA A 91 -1.28 6.51 -5.58
CA ALA A 91 -2.25 6.18 -4.51
C ALA A 91 -2.51 4.67 -4.44
N SER A 92 -2.70 4.05 -5.61
CA SER A 92 -2.87 2.61 -5.74
C SER A 92 -1.65 1.84 -5.24
N ALA A 93 -0.44 2.29 -5.55
CA ALA A 93 0.80 1.65 -5.10
C ALA A 93 1.00 1.78 -3.58
N LEU A 94 0.69 2.95 -3.00
CA LEU A 94 0.72 3.15 -1.54
C LEU A 94 -0.25 2.22 -0.80
N LEU A 95 -1.47 2.05 -1.32
CA LEU A 95 -2.44 1.11 -0.76
C LEU A 95 -1.93 -0.35 -0.81
N HIS A 96 -1.39 -0.79 -1.96
CA HIS A 96 -0.78 -2.13 -2.04
C HIS A 96 0.46 -2.30 -1.14
N SER A 97 1.20 -1.22 -0.86
CA SER A 97 2.31 -1.21 0.10
C SER A 97 1.81 -1.45 1.53
N ALA A 98 0.77 -0.72 1.96
CA ALA A 98 0.11 -0.91 3.25
C ALA A 98 -0.48 -2.32 3.41
N GLN A 99 -1.26 -2.78 2.43
CA GLN A 99 -1.81 -4.14 2.41
C GLN A 99 -0.72 -5.21 2.49
N SER A 100 0.44 -4.98 1.88
CA SER A 100 1.59 -5.90 1.98
C SER A 100 2.17 -5.91 3.40
N TYR A 101 2.28 -4.77 4.09
CA TYR A 101 2.72 -4.75 5.49
C TYR A 101 1.76 -5.46 6.45
N ALA A 102 0.44 -5.39 6.22
CA ALA A 102 -0.57 -6.09 7.03
C ALA A 102 -0.42 -7.63 7.04
N TRP A 103 0.35 -8.20 6.12
CA TRP A 103 0.67 -9.65 6.07
C TRP A 103 1.86 -10.09 6.90
N ILE A 104 2.60 -9.16 7.49
CA ILE A 104 3.77 -9.47 8.32
C ILE A 104 3.27 -9.91 9.71
N HIS A 105 3.46 -11.19 10.03
CA HIS A 105 3.05 -11.79 11.32
C HIS A 105 3.89 -11.35 12.53
N GLU A 106 4.94 -10.57 12.29
CA GLU A 106 5.77 -9.93 13.31
C GLU A 106 5.34 -8.47 13.42
N GLU A 107 4.66 -8.12 14.52
CA GLU A 107 4.26 -6.76 14.87
C GLU A 107 5.50 -5.91 15.22
N ASP A 108 6.25 -5.56 14.17
CA ASP A 108 7.33 -4.57 14.19
C ASP A 108 6.69 -3.18 14.18
N GLU A 109 6.87 -2.40 15.24
CA GLU A 109 6.33 -1.03 15.37
C GLU A 109 6.68 -0.16 14.15
N GLY A 110 7.88 -0.36 13.57
CA GLY A 110 8.31 0.35 12.36
C GLY A 110 7.52 -0.06 11.11
N SER A 111 7.02 -1.30 11.04
CA SER A 111 6.12 -1.73 9.97
C SER A 111 4.72 -1.16 10.13
N VAL A 112 4.18 -1.14 11.36
CA VAL A 112 2.88 -0.55 11.68
C VAL A 112 2.84 0.94 11.35
N ALA A 113 3.90 1.68 11.73
CA ALA A 113 4.05 3.09 11.40
C ALA A 113 4.15 3.34 9.88
N ALA A 114 4.84 2.46 9.14
CA ALA A 114 4.92 2.53 7.68
C ALA A 114 3.55 2.26 7.02
N THR A 115 2.76 1.31 7.53
CA THR A 115 1.39 1.04 7.07
C THR A 115 0.49 2.26 7.27
N LYS A 116 0.45 2.83 8.49
CA LYS A 116 -0.32 4.05 8.79
C LYS A 116 0.03 5.19 7.82
N LEU A 117 1.33 5.48 7.66
CA LEU A 117 1.82 6.53 6.76
C LEU A 117 1.44 6.29 5.29
N ALA A 118 1.54 5.06 4.80
CA ALA A 118 1.19 4.72 3.42
C ALA A 118 -0.33 4.87 3.17
N LEU A 119 -1.17 4.45 4.13
CA LEU A 119 -2.62 4.62 4.04
C LEU A 119 -3.06 6.08 4.11
N ASP A 120 -2.48 6.89 5.01
CA ASP A 120 -2.76 8.33 5.09
C ASP A 120 -2.41 9.06 3.78
N GLN A 121 -1.28 8.70 3.16
CA GLN A 121 -0.89 9.25 1.86
C GLN A 121 -1.81 8.77 0.73
N ALA A 122 -2.18 7.49 0.69
CA ALA A 122 -3.14 6.95 -0.29
C ALA A 122 -4.50 7.65 -0.16
N LEU A 123 -5.03 7.75 1.07
CA LEU A 123 -6.28 8.44 1.39
C LEU A 123 -6.27 9.89 0.91
N ALA A 124 -5.20 10.65 1.21
CA ALA A 124 -5.08 12.04 0.79
C ALA A 124 -5.11 12.20 -0.74
N LEU A 125 -4.46 11.27 -1.47
CA LEU A 125 -4.46 11.27 -2.94
C LEU A 125 -5.83 10.86 -3.51
N PHE A 126 -6.48 9.81 -3.00
CA PHE A 126 -7.81 9.40 -3.46
C PHE A 126 -8.86 10.49 -3.22
N VAL A 127 -8.84 11.16 -2.06
CA VAL A 127 -9.70 12.32 -1.79
C VAL A 127 -9.42 13.48 -2.76
N LYS A 128 -8.15 13.79 -3.03
CA LYS A 128 -7.76 14.82 -4.01
C LYS A 128 -8.26 14.50 -5.43
N LEU A 129 -8.21 13.22 -5.81
CA LEU A 129 -8.69 12.71 -7.10
C LEU A 129 -10.22 12.53 -7.16
N ASN A 130 -10.93 12.78 -6.05
CA ASN A 130 -12.36 12.52 -5.88
C ASN A 130 -12.75 11.04 -6.10
N ASP A 131 -11.81 10.11 -5.89
CA ASP A 131 -12.09 8.67 -5.79
C ASP A 131 -12.54 8.35 -4.36
N LEU A 132 -13.79 8.68 -4.07
CA LEU A 132 -14.36 8.50 -2.73
C LEU A 132 -14.46 7.01 -2.35
N GLN A 133 -14.58 6.11 -3.32
CA GLN A 133 -14.63 4.67 -3.05
C GLN A 133 -13.28 4.17 -2.50
N MET A 134 -12.17 4.54 -3.14
CA MET A 134 -10.84 4.13 -2.68
C MET A 134 -10.38 4.92 -1.44
N ALA A 135 -10.86 6.16 -1.26
CA ALA A 135 -10.74 6.87 0.01
C ALA A 135 -11.45 6.13 1.16
N ALA A 136 -12.67 5.62 0.93
CA ALA A 136 -13.40 4.83 1.91
C ALA A 136 -12.67 3.52 2.27
N VAL A 137 -12.13 2.80 1.28
CA VAL A 137 -11.28 1.61 1.52
C VAL A 137 -10.07 1.95 2.38
N SER A 138 -9.38 3.05 2.08
CA SER A 138 -8.20 3.50 2.85
C SER A 138 -8.57 3.87 4.30
N CYS A 139 -9.74 4.49 4.52
CA CYS A 139 -10.26 4.76 5.86
C CYS A 139 -10.66 3.49 6.61
N VAL A 140 -11.23 2.48 5.94
CA VAL A 140 -11.47 1.16 6.55
C VAL A 140 -10.14 0.57 7.01
N GLU A 141 -9.15 0.41 6.12
CA GLU A 141 -7.84 -0.19 6.46
C GLU A 141 -7.13 0.53 7.63
N LEU A 142 -7.22 1.86 7.71
CA LEU A 142 -6.76 2.62 8.89
C LEU A 142 -7.54 2.25 10.15
N ALA A 143 -8.87 2.25 10.09
CA ALA A 143 -9.71 1.89 11.23
C ALA A 143 -9.40 0.47 11.74
N GLU A 144 -9.20 -0.50 10.84
CA GLU A 144 -8.82 -1.87 11.19
C GLU A 144 -7.52 -1.89 12.00
N LEU A 145 -6.50 -1.18 11.51
CA LEU A 145 -5.18 -1.09 12.11
C LEU A 145 -5.20 -0.35 13.47
N TYR A 146 -6.12 0.59 13.67
CA TYR A 146 -6.37 1.23 14.96
C TYR A 146 -7.11 0.31 15.95
N VAL A 147 -8.01 -0.58 15.48
CA VAL A 147 -8.60 -1.64 16.33
C VAL A 147 -7.52 -2.60 16.83
N GLU A 148 -6.64 -3.08 15.95
CA GLU A 148 -5.54 -3.98 16.34
C GLU A 148 -4.60 -3.36 17.38
N GLN A 149 -4.42 -2.04 17.36
CA GLN A 149 -3.63 -1.28 18.36
C GLN A 149 -4.41 -0.90 19.63
N GLY A 150 -5.70 -1.23 19.74
CA GLY A 150 -6.55 -0.84 20.86
C GLY A 150 -6.93 0.65 20.89
N GLU A 151 -6.61 1.41 19.84
CA GLU A 151 -6.98 2.82 19.65
C GLU A 151 -8.45 2.96 19.19
N LEU A 152 -9.38 2.39 19.98
CA LEU A 152 -10.77 2.21 19.58
C LEU A 152 -11.50 3.52 19.21
N GLN A 153 -11.20 4.64 19.88
CA GLN A 153 -11.85 5.92 19.53
C GLN A 153 -11.51 6.33 18.10
N THR A 154 -10.20 6.39 17.80
CA THR A 154 -9.66 6.69 16.47
C THR A 154 -10.21 5.73 15.42
N ALA A 155 -10.29 4.44 15.74
CA ALA A 155 -10.88 3.44 14.84
C ALA A 155 -12.35 3.76 14.51
N SER A 156 -13.18 4.11 15.51
CA SER A 156 -14.58 4.44 15.26
C SER A 156 -14.72 5.66 14.35
N ASP A 157 -13.93 6.72 14.59
CA ASP A 157 -13.96 7.96 13.79
C ASP A 157 -13.59 7.70 12.32
N PHE A 158 -12.63 6.81 12.06
CA PHE A 158 -12.28 6.39 10.69
C PHE A 158 -13.34 5.51 10.03
N PHE A 159 -14.07 4.67 10.79
CA PHE A 159 -15.22 3.94 10.25
C PHE A 159 -16.39 4.87 9.89
N ASP A 160 -16.70 5.88 10.69
CA ASP A 160 -17.71 6.90 10.31
C ASP A 160 -17.28 7.64 9.03
N LYS A 161 -16.00 8.04 8.95
CA LYS A 161 -15.44 8.71 7.77
C LYS A 161 -15.50 7.82 6.51
N ALA A 162 -15.23 6.53 6.63
CA ALA A 162 -15.42 5.56 5.55
C ALA A 162 -16.90 5.46 5.14
N ALA A 163 -17.83 5.45 6.11
CA ALA A 163 -19.26 5.40 5.84
C ALA A 163 -19.77 6.63 5.08
N ASP A 164 -19.24 7.82 5.38
CA ASP A 164 -19.59 9.05 4.70
C ASP A 164 -19.04 9.09 3.27
N TYR A 165 -17.81 8.58 3.03
CA TYR A 165 -17.28 8.41 1.67
C TYR A 165 -18.04 7.37 0.84
N TYR A 166 -18.48 6.25 1.45
CA TYR A 166 -19.37 5.27 0.79
C TYR A 166 -20.80 5.80 0.58
N GLY A 167 -21.20 6.91 1.21
CA GLY A 167 -22.51 7.54 1.06
C GLY A 167 -23.67 6.59 1.39
N SER A 168 -24.45 6.21 0.38
CA SER A 168 -25.60 5.29 0.52
C SER A 168 -25.31 3.84 0.10
N ASP A 169 -24.05 3.48 -0.16
CA ASP A 169 -23.66 2.10 -0.46
C ASP A 169 -23.94 1.18 0.75
N ARG A 170 -24.19 -0.11 0.50
CA ARG A 170 -24.22 -1.17 1.52
C ARG A 170 -22.95 -1.18 2.38
N GLN A 171 -21.80 -0.82 1.81
CA GLN A 171 -20.55 -0.71 2.55
C GLN A 171 -20.59 0.42 3.61
N SER A 172 -21.38 1.49 3.39
CA SER A 172 -21.63 2.52 4.42
C SER A 172 -22.36 1.94 5.64
N GLN A 173 -23.34 1.06 5.42
CA GLN A 173 -24.08 0.40 6.52
C GLN A 173 -23.15 -0.48 7.36
N HIS A 174 -22.23 -1.21 6.74
CA HIS A 174 -21.23 -2.00 7.45
C HIS A 174 -20.29 -1.11 8.27
N CYS A 175 -19.77 -0.01 7.70
CA CYS A 175 -18.90 0.92 8.42
C CYS A 175 -19.61 1.60 9.60
N ARG A 176 -20.88 2.02 9.45
CA ARG A 176 -21.70 2.56 10.55
C ARG A 176 -21.94 1.53 11.66
N TYR A 177 -22.14 0.26 11.30
CA TYR A 177 -22.27 -0.83 12.27
C TYR A 177 -20.96 -1.04 13.05
N GLU A 178 -19.81 -1.04 12.38
CA GLU A 178 -18.49 -1.17 13.01
C GLU A 178 -18.19 0.00 13.97
N ALA A 179 -18.40 1.25 13.54
CA ALA A 179 -18.27 2.41 14.41
C ALA A 179 -19.17 2.31 15.65
N GLY A 180 -20.44 1.91 15.48
CA GLY A 180 -21.38 1.69 16.58
C GLY A 180 -20.95 0.57 17.54
N ARG A 181 -20.45 -0.55 17.00
CA ARG A 181 -19.92 -1.68 17.78
C ARG A 181 -18.72 -1.25 18.64
N ILE A 182 -17.80 -0.48 18.06
CA ILE A 182 -16.59 -0.02 18.75
C ILE A 182 -16.94 1.01 19.84
N ARG A 183 -17.87 1.93 19.58
CA ARG A 183 -18.38 2.88 20.61
C ARG A 183 -19.04 2.14 21.78
N HIS A 184 -19.85 1.12 21.52
CA HIS A 184 -20.42 0.27 22.58
C HIS A 184 -19.33 -0.42 23.42
N LEU A 185 -18.24 -0.91 22.81
CA LEU A 185 -17.10 -1.47 23.55
C LEU A 185 -16.36 -0.41 24.39
N LEU A 186 -16.22 0.82 23.88
CA LEU A 186 -15.64 1.95 24.62
C LEU A 186 -16.47 2.36 25.85
N ASP A 187 -17.79 2.34 25.73
CA ASP A 187 -18.72 2.67 26.82
C ASP A 187 -18.75 1.57 27.90
N HIS A 188 -18.61 0.29 27.51
CA HIS A 188 -18.75 -0.85 28.42
C HIS A 188 -17.44 -1.46 28.94
N LYS A 189 -16.28 -1.13 28.36
CA LYS A 189 -14.88 -1.33 28.83
C LYS A 189 -14.37 -2.72 29.27
N GLU A 190 -15.20 -3.70 29.56
CA GLU A 190 -14.78 -4.96 30.20
C GLU A 190 -14.70 -6.17 29.23
N ASP A 191 -15.49 -6.19 28.14
CA ASP A 191 -15.63 -7.35 27.23
C ASP A 191 -14.73 -7.32 25.97
N TYR A 192 -13.43 -7.09 26.13
CA TYR A 192 -12.47 -7.10 25.00
C TYR A 192 -12.21 -8.48 24.36
N HIS A 193 -12.68 -9.58 24.98
CA HIS A 193 -12.39 -10.94 24.50
C HIS A 193 -13.08 -11.32 23.18
N GLN A 194 -14.11 -10.58 22.73
CA GLN A 194 -14.86 -10.91 21.50
C GLN A 194 -14.21 -10.39 20.21
N LEU A 195 -13.30 -9.41 20.27
CA LEU A 195 -12.61 -8.88 19.09
C LEU A 195 -11.69 -9.93 18.43
N SER A 196 -11.04 -10.76 19.26
CA SER A 196 -10.07 -11.80 18.85
C SER A 196 -10.63 -12.79 17.81
N GLU A 197 -11.91 -13.17 17.91
CA GLU A 197 -12.54 -14.07 16.93
C GLU A 197 -12.86 -13.37 15.61
N HIS A 198 -13.14 -12.07 15.64
CA HIS A 198 -13.41 -11.28 14.45
C HIS A 198 -12.14 -10.99 13.65
N ASP A 199 -11.05 -10.62 14.32
CA ASP A 199 -9.74 -10.41 13.67
C ASP A 199 -9.16 -11.71 13.12
N TYR A 200 -9.44 -12.85 13.77
CA TYR A 200 -9.13 -14.18 13.24
C TYR A 200 -9.84 -14.45 11.90
N LEU A 201 -11.13 -14.11 11.79
CA LEU A 201 -11.90 -14.26 10.54
C LEU A 201 -11.51 -13.21 9.48
N ARG A 202 -11.16 -11.98 9.87
CA ARG A 202 -10.64 -10.94 8.97
C ARG A 202 -9.28 -11.31 8.38
N LYS A 203 -8.34 -11.80 9.19
CA LYS A 203 -7.03 -12.29 8.70
C LYS A 203 -7.19 -13.48 7.76
N GLN A 204 -8.27 -14.26 7.85
CA GLN A 204 -8.65 -15.16 6.76
C GLN A 204 -9.20 -14.42 5.54
N MET A 205 -10.13 -13.46 5.70
CA MET A 205 -10.80 -12.78 4.57
C MET A 205 -9.82 -12.13 3.58
N TYR A 206 -8.79 -11.42 4.07
CA TYR A 206 -7.83 -10.75 3.19
C TYR A 206 -6.88 -11.73 2.48
N GLU A 207 -6.64 -12.95 2.99
CA GLU A 207 -5.60 -13.91 2.52
C GLU A 207 -5.86 -14.41 1.09
N VAL A 208 -6.93 -13.92 0.50
CA VAL A 208 -7.60 -14.47 -0.66
C VAL A 208 -7.88 -13.43 -1.70
N LEU A 209 -8.35 -12.25 -1.30
CA LEU A 209 -8.40 -11.08 -2.16
C LEU A 209 -7.00 -10.88 -2.79
N ALA A 210 -5.94 -11.08 -1.99
CA ALA A 210 -4.55 -11.15 -2.46
C ALA A 210 -4.25 -12.33 -3.42
N THR A 211 -4.75 -13.55 -3.15
CA THR A 211 -4.53 -14.77 -3.96
C THR A 211 -5.24 -14.73 -5.33
N VAL A 212 -6.14 -13.75 -5.54
CA VAL A 212 -7.15 -13.77 -6.60
C VAL A 212 -7.09 -12.58 -7.51
N ALA A 213 -6.88 -11.38 -6.95
CA ALA A 213 -6.50 -10.22 -7.74
C ALA A 213 -5.29 -10.56 -8.63
N THR A 214 -4.36 -11.35 -8.10
CA THR A 214 -3.19 -11.90 -8.79
C THR A 214 -3.51 -12.94 -9.88
N GLN A 215 -4.54 -13.79 -9.72
CA GLN A 215 -4.94 -14.73 -10.78
C GLN A 215 -5.69 -14.03 -11.93
N LEU A 216 -6.53 -13.05 -11.63
CA LEU A 216 -7.30 -12.32 -12.64
C LEU A 216 -6.42 -11.43 -13.53
N THR A 217 -5.32 -10.88 -13.02
CA THR A 217 -4.33 -10.13 -13.82
C THR A 217 -3.64 -10.93 -14.92
N LEU A 218 -3.68 -12.27 -14.90
CA LEU A 218 -3.03 -13.13 -15.89
C LEU A 218 -3.90 -13.45 -17.13
N LEU A 219 -5.20 -13.12 -17.12
CA LEU A 219 -6.14 -13.50 -18.19
C LEU A 219 -6.68 -12.34 -19.05
N GLY A 220 -6.24 -11.10 -18.78
CA GLY A 220 -6.33 -10.00 -19.76
C GLY A 220 -7.73 -9.49 -20.10
N THR A 221 -8.55 -9.15 -19.09
CA THR A 221 -9.76 -8.32 -19.27
C THR A 221 -9.84 -7.20 -18.21
N PRO A 222 -10.27 -5.97 -18.57
CA PRO A 222 -10.29 -4.84 -17.65
C PRO A 222 -11.66 -4.68 -16.96
N SER A 223 -11.89 -5.42 -15.87
CA SER A 223 -13.01 -5.15 -14.95
C SER A 223 -12.84 -5.91 -13.62
N PHE A 224 -12.65 -5.19 -12.51
CA PHE A 224 -12.88 -5.74 -11.16
C PHE A 224 -14.37 -6.12 -11.01
N PRO A 225 -14.68 -7.21 -10.28
CA PRO A 225 -15.05 -7.02 -8.88
C PRO A 225 -14.53 -8.08 -7.89
N THR A 226 -14.78 -7.77 -6.62
CA THR A 226 -14.38 -8.39 -5.34
C THR A 226 -14.87 -9.82 -5.04
N THR A 227 -14.29 -10.38 -3.96
CA THR A 227 -14.72 -11.54 -3.14
C THR A 227 -14.27 -12.93 -3.58
N TRP A 228 -13.39 -13.54 -2.78
CA TRP A 228 -13.02 -14.97 -2.89
C TRP A 228 -12.66 -15.54 -1.51
N HIS A 229 -12.83 -16.87 -1.31
CA HIS A 229 -12.31 -17.62 -0.13
C HIS A 229 -11.83 -19.06 -0.48
N PRO A 230 -10.69 -19.58 0.04
CA PRO A 230 -10.07 -20.85 -0.33
C PRO A 230 -9.81 -21.71 0.93
N ARG A 231 -8.74 -22.52 0.92
CA ARG A 231 -8.18 -23.24 2.07
C ARG A 231 -6.67 -23.45 1.87
N GLU A 232 -5.88 -23.35 2.96
CA GLU A 232 -4.81 -24.28 3.38
C GLU A 232 -3.71 -23.62 4.26
N ARG A 233 -3.91 -23.57 5.60
CA ARG A 233 -2.83 -23.22 6.56
C ARG A 233 -2.92 -23.86 7.96
N LEU A 234 -3.50 -25.07 8.11
CA LEU A 234 -3.74 -25.71 9.41
C LEU A 234 -2.78 -26.87 9.81
N ARG A 235 -1.51 -26.86 9.38
CA ARG A 235 -0.60 -28.01 9.63
C ARG A 235 0.76 -27.77 10.34
N LYS A 236 1.05 -26.59 10.91
CA LYS A 236 2.36 -26.34 11.58
C LYS A 236 2.37 -25.70 12.98
N LYS A 237 1.23 -25.39 13.61
CA LYS A 237 1.18 -24.92 15.03
C LYS A 237 0.88 -26.02 16.08
N ARG A 238 1.02 -27.31 15.72
CA ARG A 238 0.82 -28.47 16.64
C ARG A 238 2.02 -29.43 16.79
N GLN A 239 3.18 -29.07 16.26
CA GLN A 239 4.43 -29.80 16.49
C GLN A 239 5.47 -28.85 17.07
N GLY A 240 5.33 -28.65 18.38
CA GLY A 240 6.25 -27.94 19.28
C GLY A 240 6.40 -28.75 20.57
N HIS A 241 6.85 -29.99 20.40
CA HIS A 241 7.35 -30.92 21.41
C HIS A 241 8.50 -31.70 20.76
#